data_AF-A0A8S9MXU3-F1
#
_entry.id   AF-A0A8S9MXU3-F1
#
_cell.length_a   1.000
_cell.length_b   1.000
_cell.length_c   1.000
_cell.angle_alpha   90.00
_cell.angle_beta   90.00
_cell.angle_gamma   90.00
#
_symmetry.space_group_name_H-M   'P 1'
#
loop_
_entity.id
_entity.type
_entity.pdbx_description
1 polymer ?
#
loop_
_entity_poly.entity_id
_entity_poly.type
_entity_poly.pdbx_seq_one_letter_code
_entity_poly.pdbx_strand_id
1 'polypeptide(L)'
;MDRTMDRMRSIDRTGRKSGRHLEDHPFVVKGRKGAFVGVPLPGDGLYFAVDIPGVRGDDVEVLANEHQVKFYAEVKNVYEHDEGGGRVYLGCVYSRSSSSDPPPPSILTQRVGYDAEFGVLKIVIAPRPNNTSSQ
;
A
#
# COMPACT_ATOMS: atom_id res chain seq x y z
N MET A 1 -25.20 -36.08 0.53
CA MET A 1 -23.85 -36.28 1.07
C MET A 1 -22.91 -35.50 0.15
N ASP A 2 -22.66 -34.24 0.52
CA ASP A 2 -22.07 -33.22 -0.34
C ASP A 2 -20.53 -33.27 -0.27
N ARG A 3 -19.87 -33.19 -1.43
CA ARG A 3 -18.49 -33.64 -1.68
C ARG A 3 -17.53 -32.44 -1.82
N THR A 4 -17.69 -31.44 -0.97
CA THR A 4 -17.15 -30.07 -1.18
C THR A 4 -16.28 -29.55 -0.03
N MET A 5 -16.01 -30.34 1.01
CA MET A 5 -15.27 -29.83 2.18
C MET A 5 -13.83 -30.36 2.35
N ASP A 6 -13.31 -31.16 1.43
CA ASP A 6 -11.99 -31.80 1.61
C ASP A 6 -10.85 -31.17 0.80
N ARG A 7 -10.99 -29.88 0.42
CA ARG A 7 -9.98 -29.13 -0.33
C ARG A 7 -9.50 -27.87 0.38
N MET A 8 -9.34 -27.95 1.70
CA MET A 8 -8.79 -26.86 2.51
C MET A 8 -7.73 -27.34 3.51
N ARG A 9 -7.01 -28.42 3.21
CA ARG A 9 -5.82 -28.84 3.98
C ARG A 9 -4.75 -29.43 3.07
N SER A 10 -4.22 -28.62 2.17
CA SER A 10 -2.85 -28.82 1.69
C SER A 10 -2.32 -27.50 1.16
N ILE A 11 -1.53 -26.81 1.98
CA ILE A 11 -0.58 -25.84 1.46
C ILE A 11 0.78 -26.43 1.74
N ASP A 12 1.41 -26.86 0.64
CA ASP A 12 2.71 -27.48 0.56
C ASP A 12 3.78 -26.81 1.42
N ARG A 13 4.61 -27.67 2.01
CA ARG A 13 5.79 -27.35 2.82
C ARG A 13 7.04 -26.99 2.01
N THR A 14 6.92 -26.76 0.71
CA THR A 14 8.06 -26.36 -0.14
C THR A 14 7.56 -25.39 -1.20
N GLY A 15 7.61 -24.11 -0.88
CA GLY A 15 7.30 -23.05 -1.84
C GLY A 15 7.92 -21.77 -1.35
N ARG A 16 8.99 -21.32 -2.00
CA ARG A 16 9.59 -20.00 -1.81
C ARG A 16 8.53 -18.97 -2.21
N LYS A 17 7.72 -18.54 -1.25
CA LYS A 17 6.63 -17.58 -1.47
C LYS A 17 7.25 -16.20 -1.60
N SER A 18 7.51 -15.78 -2.84
CA SER A 18 7.56 -14.35 -3.14
C SER A 18 6.17 -13.78 -2.83
N GLY A 19 6.09 -12.88 -1.86
CA GLY A 19 4.84 -12.27 -1.44
C GLY A 19 4.70 -12.20 0.08
N ARG A 20 4.96 -11.00 0.62
CA ARG A 20 4.85 -10.50 2.01
C ARG A 20 6.14 -10.34 2.80
N HIS A 21 7.21 -11.06 2.48
CA HIS A 21 8.51 -10.86 3.13
C HIS A 21 9.59 -10.63 2.07
N LEU A 22 9.92 -9.36 1.83
CA LEU A 22 11.17 -9.01 1.18
C LEU A 22 12.24 -9.10 2.26
N GLU A 23 13.19 -10.02 2.11
CA GLU A 23 14.37 -10.02 2.97
C GLU A 23 15.16 -8.72 2.74
N ASP A 24 15.71 -8.19 3.82
CA ASP A 24 16.57 -7.01 3.77
C ASP A 24 17.69 -7.26 2.77
N HIS A 25 17.80 -6.39 1.76
CA HIS A 25 18.89 -6.52 0.80
C HIS A 25 20.24 -6.29 1.52
N PRO A 26 21.19 -7.24 1.48
CA PRO A 26 22.38 -7.24 2.33
C PRO A 26 23.30 -6.03 2.12
N PHE A 27 23.14 -5.32 1.00
CA PHE A 27 23.90 -4.12 0.66
C PHE A 27 23.18 -2.80 1.00
N VAL A 28 21.92 -2.86 1.43
CA VAL A 28 21.19 -1.68 1.93
C VAL A 28 21.56 -1.47 3.39
N VAL A 29 22.69 -0.79 3.61
CA VAL A 29 23.22 -0.46 4.94
C VAL A 29 22.50 0.74 5.60
N LYS A 30 21.81 1.57 4.82
CA LYS A 30 21.02 2.72 5.28
C LYS A 30 19.84 2.97 4.35
N GLY A 31 18.68 3.33 4.89
CA GLY A 31 17.46 3.60 4.13
C GLY A 31 16.33 2.60 4.38
N ARG A 32 15.22 2.73 3.63
CA ARG A 32 14.11 1.78 3.69
C ARG A 32 14.56 0.44 3.14
N LYS A 33 14.38 -0.63 3.91
CA LYS A 33 14.87 -1.96 3.55
C LYS A 33 13.85 -2.83 2.81
N GLY A 34 12.56 -2.49 2.94
CA GLY A 34 11.47 -3.15 2.22
C GLY A 34 10.84 -2.21 1.19
N ALA A 35 10.29 -2.81 0.13
CA ALA A 35 9.58 -2.09 -0.94
C ALA A 35 8.25 -1.46 -0.48
N PHE A 36 7.77 -1.82 0.72
CA PHE A 36 6.58 -1.27 1.35
C PHE A 36 6.89 -0.94 2.81
N VAL A 37 6.53 0.28 3.25
CA VAL A 37 6.64 0.71 4.64
C VAL A 37 5.30 1.31 5.05
N GLY A 38 4.78 0.91 6.22
CA GLY A 38 3.60 1.52 6.85
C GLY A 38 3.94 1.97 8.26
N VAL A 39 3.61 3.22 8.60
CA VAL A 39 3.87 3.83 9.91
C VAL A 39 2.58 4.46 10.43
N PRO A 40 2.10 4.09 11.62
CA PRO A 40 0.98 4.79 12.24
C PRO A 40 1.40 6.22 12.60
N LEU A 41 0.50 7.18 12.35
CA LEU A 41 0.66 8.59 12.73
C LEU A 41 -0.22 8.90 13.95
N PRO A 42 0.04 10.01 14.68
CA PRO A 42 -0.84 10.45 15.76
C PRO A 42 -2.30 10.62 15.33
N GLY A 43 -3.22 10.38 16.26
CA GLY A 43 -4.65 10.60 16.05
C GLY A 43 -5.34 9.61 15.10
N ASP A 44 -4.84 8.38 14.98
CA ASP A 44 -5.31 7.35 14.02
C ASP A 44 -5.00 7.68 12.55
N GLY A 45 -4.01 8.54 12.31
CA GLY A 45 -3.45 8.70 10.98
C GLY A 45 -2.56 7.52 10.56
N LEU A 46 -2.27 7.42 9.26
CA LEU A 46 -1.43 6.39 8.70
C LEU A 46 -0.58 6.95 7.56
N TYR A 47 0.70 6.63 7.56
CA TYR A 47 1.63 6.90 6.47
C TYR A 47 2.04 5.59 5.82
N PHE A 48 2.10 5.55 4.50
CA PHE A 48 2.72 4.43 3.78
C PHE A 48 3.56 4.92 2.61
N ALA A 49 4.64 4.18 2.35
CA ALA A 49 5.55 4.43 1.26
C ALA A 49 5.77 3.14 0.47
N VAL A 50 5.69 3.22 -0.86
CA VAL A 50 5.84 2.09 -1.78
C VAL A 50 6.86 2.44 -2.84
N ASP A 51 7.79 1.53 -3.10
CA ASP A 51 8.74 1.67 -4.18
C ASP A 51 8.07 1.34 -5.52
N ILE A 52 8.02 2.33 -6.39
CA ILE A 52 7.45 2.30 -7.75
C ILE A 52 8.47 2.84 -8.77
N PRO A 53 9.64 2.19 -8.91
CA PRO A 53 10.71 2.69 -9.77
C PRO A 53 10.25 2.76 -11.24
N GLY A 54 10.63 3.86 -11.91
CA GLY A 54 10.30 4.14 -13.31
C GLY A 54 8.95 4.83 -13.52
N VAL A 55 8.12 4.94 -12.49
CA VAL A 55 6.82 5.63 -12.58
C VAL A 55 7.01 7.14 -12.42
N ARG A 56 6.33 7.93 -13.25
CA ARG A 56 6.27 9.39 -13.13
C ARG A 56 5.12 9.76 -12.18
N GLY A 57 5.23 10.90 -11.48
CA GLY A 57 4.20 11.32 -10.52
C GLY A 57 2.79 11.39 -11.12
N ASP A 58 2.67 11.87 -12.35
CA ASP A 58 1.40 12.00 -13.08
C ASP A 58 0.81 10.66 -13.57
N ASP A 59 1.58 9.56 -13.46
CA ASP A 59 1.17 8.21 -13.86
C ASP A 59 0.74 7.36 -12.64
N VAL A 60 0.41 8.02 -11.52
CA VAL A 60 -0.10 7.41 -10.30
C VAL A 60 -1.55 7.81 -10.05
N GLU A 61 -2.39 6.82 -9.77
CA GLU A 61 -3.76 7.02 -9.31
C GLU A 61 -3.93 6.46 -7.90
N VAL A 62 -4.53 7.25 -7.01
CA VAL A 62 -4.85 6.84 -5.63
C VAL A 62 -6.34 7.01 -5.38
N LEU A 63 -7.02 5.93 -5.02
CA LEU A 63 -8.46 5.88 -4.75
C LEU A 63 -8.71 5.49 -3.29
N ALA A 64 -9.34 6.40 -2.55
CA ALA A 64 -9.82 6.13 -1.20
C ALA A 64 -11.26 5.63 -1.19
N ASN A 65 -11.51 4.53 -0.47
CA ASN A 65 -12.83 4.00 -0.15
C ASN A 65 -12.99 3.97 1.37
N GLU A 66 -14.19 3.66 1.86
CA GLU A 66 -14.54 3.69 3.29
C GLU A 66 -13.50 3.03 4.23
N HIS A 67 -12.95 1.89 3.83
CA HIS A 67 -12.02 1.12 4.66
C HIS A 67 -10.69 0.80 3.99
N GLN A 68 -10.44 1.29 2.78
CA GLN A 68 -9.21 0.99 2.06
C GLN A 68 -8.77 2.10 1.11
N VAL A 69 -7.46 2.27 0.98
CA VAL A 69 -6.83 3.07 -0.08
C VAL A 69 -6.21 2.12 -1.10
N LYS A 70 -6.61 2.26 -2.36
CA LYS A 70 -6.00 1.57 -3.49
C LYS A 70 -5.08 2.53 -4.23
N PHE A 71 -4.00 2.01 -4.80
CA PHE A 71 -3.21 2.75 -5.77
C PHE A 71 -2.93 1.91 -7.01
N TYR A 72 -2.87 2.59 -8.14
CA TYR A 72 -2.45 2.08 -9.43
C TYR A 72 -1.33 2.98 -9.94
N ALA A 73 -0.29 2.38 -10.50
CA ALA A 73 0.83 3.11 -11.06
C ALA A 73 1.39 2.35 -12.25
N GLU A 74 1.66 3.05 -13.35
CA GLU A 74 2.13 2.43 -14.59
C GLU A 74 3.36 3.15 -15.14
N VAL A 75 4.34 2.37 -15.59
CA VAL A 75 5.49 2.88 -16.33
C VAL A 75 5.10 2.99 -17.80
N LYS A 76 4.62 4.17 -18.21
CA LYS A 76 4.16 4.41 -19.59
C LYS A 76 5.28 4.51 -20.62
N ASN A 77 6.47 4.94 -20.19
CA ASN A 77 7.65 5.08 -21.07
C ASN A 77 8.57 3.87 -20.90
N VAL A 78 8.40 2.90 -21.78
CA VAL A 78 9.24 1.72 -21.90
C VAL A 78 10.44 2.11 -22.79
N TYR A 79 11.66 2.01 -22.26
CA TYR A 79 12.87 2.31 -23.05
C TYR A 79 13.11 1.21 -24.08
N GLU A 80 13.87 1.47 -25.14
CA GLU A 80 14.11 0.55 -26.26
C GLU A 80 14.67 -0.84 -25.86
N HIS A 81 15.11 -0.99 -24.61
CA HIS A 81 15.65 -2.23 -24.04
C HIS A 81 14.78 -2.87 -22.95
N ASP A 82 13.65 -2.27 -22.58
CA ASP A 82 12.72 -2.84 -21.60
C ASP A 82 11.77 -3.78 -22.35
N GLU A 83 12.25 -5.00 -22.61
CA GLU A 83 11.48 -6.06 -23.26
C GLU A 83 10.32 -6.49 -22.34
N GLY A 84 9.13 -5.96 -22.61
CA GLY A 84 7.90 -6.29 -21.90
C GLY A 84 7.11 -5.03 -21.58
N GLY A 85 6.04 -4.79 -22.34
CA GLY A 85 5.20 -3.60 -22.22
C GLY A 85 4.89 -3.26 -20.75
N GLY A 86 5.20 -2.02 -20.37
CA GLY A 86 4.80 -1.30 -19.16
C GLY A 86 4.81 -2.07 -17.83
N ARG A 87 5.63 -1.64 -16.86
CA ARG A 87 5.50 -2.15 -15.49
C ARG A 87 4.29 -1.54 -14.80
N VAL A 88 3.44 -2.37 -14.22
CA VAL A 88 2.26 -1.96 -13.46
C VAL A 88 2.44 -2.32 -11.99
N TYR A 89 2.17 -1.36 -11.11
CA TYR A 89 2.13 -1.54 -9.65
C TYR A 89 0.71 -1.33 -9.16
N LEU A 90 0.18 -2.33 -8.45
CA LEU A 90 -1.14 -2.29 -7.84
C LEU A 90 -1.02 -2.63 -6.36
N GLY A 91 -1.66 -1.83 -5.51
CA GLY A 91 -1.71 -2.12 -4.09
C GLY A 91 -2.97 -1.62 -3.40
N CYS A 92 -3.21 -2.17 -2.22
CA CYS A 92 -4.35 -1.85 -1.36
C CYS A 92 -3.90 -1.83 0.09
N VAL A 93 -4.28 -0.80 0.83
CA VAL A 93 -4.01 -0.62 2.26
C VAL A 93 -5.34 -0.45 2.98
N TYR A 94 -5.57 -1.26 4.02
CA TYR A 94 -6.78 -1.20 4.83
C TYR A 94 -6.63 -0.24 6.02
N SER A 95 -7.69 0.52 6.31
CA SER A 95 -7.81 1.32 7.53
C SER A 95 -8.07 0.39 8.71
N ARG A 96 -6.98 -0.08 9.33
CA ARG A 96 -6.94 -0.99 10.50
C ARG A 96 -7.81 -2.25 10.33
N SER A 97 -7.66 -3.19 11.26
CA SER A 97 -8.37 -4.47 11.18
C SER A 97 -9.86 -4.25 11.45
N SER A 98 -10.74 -4.81 10.62
CA SER A 98 -12.20 -4.82 10.81
C SER A 98 -12.68 -5.43 12.15
N SER A 99 -11.76 -5.94 12.98
CA SER A 99 -12.02 -6.57 14.27
C SER A 99 -11.71 -5.67 15.48
N SER A 100 -11.33 -4.41 15.27
CA SER A 100 -11.12 -3.47 16.39
C SER A 100 -12.45 -2.87 16.85
N ASP A 101 -12.71 -2.95 18.16
CA ASP A 101 -13.78 -2.24 18.85
C ASP A 101 -13.19 -1.02 19.59
N PRO A 102 -13.64 0.21 19.31
CA PRO A 102 -14.66 0.60 18.34
C PRO A 102 -14.18 0.49 16.87
N PRO A 103 -15.11 0.42 15.90
CA PRO A 103 -14.78 0.29 14.47
C PRO A 103 -13.88 1.45 14.00
N PRO A 104 -12.95 1.18 13.07
CA PRO A 104 -12.02 2.18 12.61
C PRO A 104 -12.75 3.33 11.90
N PRO A 105 -12.24 4.58 12.01
CA PRO A 105 -12.83 5.70 11.31
C PRO A 105 -12.81 5.46 9.79
N SER A 106 -13.91 5.86 9.14
CA SER A 106 -14.02 5.83 7.68
C SER A 106 -12.91 6.68 7.06
N ILE A 107 -12.17 6.13 6.11
CA ILE A 107 -11.13 6.89 5.39
C ILE A 107 -11.74 8.07 4.64
N LEU A 108 -13.01 7.98 4.23
CA LEU A 108 -13.70 9.07 3.54
C LEU A 108 -13.89 10.32 4.43
N THR A 109 -13.90 10.14 5.75
CA THR A 109 -13.95 11.27 6.70
C THR A 109 -12.56 11.81 7.02
N GLN A 110 -11.50 11.15 6.57
CA GLN A 110 -10.11 11.56 6.74
C GLN A 110 -9.62 12.36 5.52
N ARG A 111 -8.45 12.99 5.66
CA ARG A 111 -7.75 13.63 4.55
C ARG A 111 -6.75 12.65 3.98
N VAL A 112 -6.93 12.28 2.71
CA VAL A 112 -5.96 11.48 1.97
C VAL A 112 -5.14 12.39 1.08
N GLY A 113 -3.81 12.30 1.18
CA GLY A 113 -2.87 12.98 0.31
C GLY A 113 -1.82 11.99 -0.18
N TYR A 114 -1.30 12.21 -1.37
CA TYR A 114 -0.24 11.39 -1.93
C TYR A 114 0.72 12.23 -2.76
N ASP A 115 1.93 11.71 -2.90
CA ASP A 115 3.00 12.29 -3.72
C ASP A 115 3.92 11.17 -4.21
N ALA A 116 4.46 11.31 -5.41
CA ALA A 116 5.30 10.29 -6.05
C ALA A 116 6.56 10.93 -6.64
N GLU A 117 7.68 10.71 -5.96
CA GLU A 117 8.97 11.29 -6.32
C GLU A 117 10.08 10.25 -6.20
N PHE A 118 11.07 10.32 -7.09
CA PHE A 118 12.26 9.45 -7.09
C PHE A 118 11.94 7.94 -7.04
N GLY A 119 10.85 7.53 -7.71
CA GLY A 119 10.41 6.13 -7.74
C GLY A 119 9.77 5.65 -6.44
N VAL A 120 9.24 6.56 -5.63
CA VAL A 120 8.59 6.25 -4.35
C VAL A 120 7.26 6.97 -4.23
N LEU A 121 6.18 6.20 -4.11
CA LEU A 121 4.86 6.69 -3.78
C LEU A 121 4.73 6.82 -2.27
N LYS A 122 4.40 8.01 -1.79
CA LYS A 122 4.08 8.30 -0.39
C LYS A 122 2.60 8.62 -0.30
N ILE A 123 1.90 8.02 0.64
CA ILE A 123 0.49 8.29 0.90
C ILE A 123 0.32 8.55 2.40
N VAL A 124 -0.44 9.60 2.71
CA VAL A 124 -0.81 10.00 4.06
C VAL A 124 -2.32 9.97 4.17
N ILE A 125 -2.81 9.27 5.19
CA ILE A 125 -4.17 9.35 5.68
C ILE A 125 -4.10 10.09 7.02
N ALA A 126 -4.64 11.30 7.08
CA ALA A 126 -4.62 12.12 8.29
C ALA A 126 -6.04 12.39 8.79
N PRO A 127 -6.27 12.44 10.12
CA PRO A 127 -7.52 12.93 10.67
C PRO A 127 -7.80 14.35 10.19
N ARG A 128 -9.07 14.69 9.98
CA ARG A 128 -9.43 16.10 9.73
C ARG A 128 -9.23 16.90 11.01
N PRO A 129 -8.70 18.13 10.94
CA PRO A 129 -8.66 19.00 12.10
C PRO A 129 -10.09 19.28 12.56
N ASN A 130 -10.39 19.01 13.83
CA ASN A 130 -11.62 19.46 14.45
C ASN A 130 -11.55 20.98 14.56
N ASN A 131 -12.36 21.69 13.77
CA ASN A 131 -12.53 23.14 13.91
C ASN A 131 -13.38 23.43 15.16
N THR A 132 -12.87 23.13 16.34
CA THR A 132 -13.39 23.68 17.60
C THR A 132 -12.44 24.79 18.03
N SER A 133 -12.50 25.92 17.33
CA SER A 133 -12.01 27.18 17.88
C SER A 133 -13.02 27.62 18.94
N SER A 134 -12.67 27.44 20.21
CA SER A 134 -13.33 28.14 21.31
C SER A 134 -13.04 29.63 21.17
N GLN A 135 -14.08 30.43 20.93
CA GLN A 135 -14.36 31.69 21.64
C GLN A 135 -15.86 31.99 21.54
#